data_AF-A0A371IGD2-F1
#
_entry.id   AF-A0A371IGD2-F1
#
_cell.length_a   1.000
_cell.length_b   1.000
_cell.length_c   1.000
_cell.angle_alpha   90.00
_cell.angle_beta   90.00
_cell.angle_gamma   90.00
#
_symmetry.space_group_name_H-M   'P 1'
#
loop_
_entity.id
_entity.type
_entity.pdbx_description
1 polymer ?
#
loop_
_entity_poly.entity_id
_entity_poly.type
_entity_poly.pdbx_seq_one_letter_code
_entity_poly.pdbx_strand_id
1 'polypeptide(L)'
;MGFKVDHSSPIYKRFRLKILGEYHFKGLSLDSSKLGADPGMPVEISSHAEATTKVENNRHPIYRCKKCRRIVALQEHVIDHVPGEGETAFEWHKRRGGNPFNKSNESECSSIFIEPLRWMKAVEEGALEGKLSCVHCDSRLGYFTWAGIQCSCGSWITPAFQLHRSRVDISPV
;
A
#
# COMPACT_ATOMS: atom_id res chain seq x y z
N MET A 1 -9.25 -19.71 26.14
CA MET A 1 -9.81 -19.24 24.85
C MET A 1 -9.14 -17.92 24.52
N GLY A 2 -8.37 -17.83 23.44
CA GLY A 2 -7.63 -16.61 23.11
C GLY A 2 -7.24 -16.59 21.65
N PHE A 3 -8.19 -16.25 20.78
CA PHE A 3 -7.89 -15.98 19.38
C PHE A 3 -7.34 -14.55 19.29
N LYS A 4 -6.10 -14.42 18.80
CA LYS A 4 -5.47 -13.12 18.50
C LYS A 4 -5.62 -12.85 17.00
N VAL A 5 -5.92 -11.61 16.64
CA VAL A 5 -5.95 -11.19 15.24
C VAL A 5 -4.51 -11.03 14.76
N ASP A 6 -4.19 -11.65 13.63
CA ASP A 6 -2.91 -11.45 12.95
C ASP A 6 -2.99 -10.22 12.03
N HIS A 7 -2.29 -9.15 12.44
CA HIS A 7 -2.25 -7.89 11.70
C HIS A 7 -1.34 -7.94 10.46
N SER A 8 -0.49 -8.96 10.35
CA SER A 8 0.39 -9.16 9.19
C SER A 8 -0.35 -9.83 8.03
N SER A 9 -1.48 -10.50 8.32
CA SER A 9 -2.27 -11.22 7.34
C SER A 9 -2.78 -10.30 6.22
N PRO A 10 -2.60 -10.67 4.93
CA PRO A 10 -3.10 -9.88 3.81
C PRO A 10 -4.63 -9.75 3.82
N ILE A 11 -5.33 -10.74 4.37
CA ILE A 11 -6.79 -10.72 4.55
C ILE A 11 -7.17 -9.60 5.51
N TYR A 12 -6.46 -9.48 6.63
CA TYR A 12 -6.72 -8.44 7.62
C TYR A 12 -6.43 -7.04 7.07
N LYS A 13 -5.30 -6.86 6.37
CA LYS A 13 -4.95 -5.56 5.74
C LYS A 13 -6.03 -5.11 4.76
N ARG A 14 -6.50 -6.01 3.90
CA ARG A 14 -7.60 -5.74 2.96
C ARG A 14 -8.90 -5.41 3.66
N PHE A 15 -9.24 -6.15 4.71
CA PHE A 15 -10.41 -5.85 5.55
C PHE A 15 -10.31 -4.45 6.17
N ARG A 16 -9.17 -4.13 6.80
CA ARG A 16 -8.92 -2.81 7.39
C ARG A 16 -9.03 -1.70 6.35
N LEU A 17 -8.43 -1.90 5.17
CA LEU A 17 -8.46 -0.95 4.07
C LEU A 17 -9.89 -0.68 3.57
N LYS A 18 -10.72 -1.72 3.47
CA LYS A 18 -12.14 -1.61 3.13
C LYS A 18 -12.90 -0.78 4.16
N ILE A 19 -12.71 -1.08 5.45
CA ILE A 19 -13.33 -0.35 6.55
C ILE A 19 -12.91 1.14 6.55
N LEU A 20 -11.63 1.43 6.27
CA LEU A 20 -11.16 2.81 6.10
C LEU A 20 -11.90 3.53 4.96
N GLY A 21 -12.10 2.85 3.83
CA GLY A 21 -12.89 3.40 2.71
C GLY A 21 -14.31 3.74 3.13
N GLU A 22 -14.99 2.84 3.82
CA GLU A 22 -16.36 3.08 4.31
C GLU A 22 -16.46 4.27 5.27
N TYR A 23 -15.47 4.45 6.16
CA TYR A 23 -15.42 5.62 7.04
C TYR A 23 -15.29 6.92 6.26
N HIS A 24 -14.38 6.95 5.28
CA HIS A 24 -14.17 8.13 4.43
C HIS A 24 -15.44 8.49 3.64
N PHE A 25 -16.09 7.51 3.00
CA PHE A 25 -17.32 7.73 2.24
C PHE A 25 -18.51 8.17 3.11
N LYS A 26 -18.55 7.78 4.39
CA LYS A 26 -19.57 8.23 5.34
C LYS A 26 -19.34 9.66 5.86
N GLY A 27 -18.30 10.35 5.38
CA GLY A 27 -17.94 11.69 5.84
C GLY A 27 -17.45 11.74 7.28
N LEU A 28 -17.11 10.59 7.86
CA LEU A 28 -16.49 10.54 9.18
C LEU A 28 -15.04 10.96 9.01
N SER A 29 -14.60 11.95 9.79
CA SER A 29 -13.21 12.40 9.74
C SER A 29 -12.27 11.22 9.93
N LEU A 30 -11.33 11.07 8.99
CA LEU A 30 -10.23 10.15 9.18
C LEU A 30 -9.29 10.78 10.19
N ASP A 31 -9.45 10.39 11.45
CA ASP A 31 -8.47 10.75 12.47
C ASP A 31 -7.09 10.19 12.10
N SER A 32 -6.03 10.96 12.35
CA SER A 32 -4.63 10.61 12.05
C SER A 32 -4.24 9.26 12.67
N SER A 33 -4.91 8.88 13.77
CA SER A 33 -4.77 7.59 14.46
C SER A 33 -5.16 6.36 13.61
N LYS A 34 -6.01 6.52 12.58
CA LYS A 34 -6.45 5.41 11.72
C LYS A 34 -5.45 5.08 10.61
N LEU A 35 -4.60 6.04 10.26
CA LEU A 35 -3.55 5.91 9.26
C LEU A 35 -2.31 5.20 9.85
N GLY A 36 -1.55 4.49 9.01
CA GLY A 36 -0.27 3.92 9.44
C GLY A 36 0.75 5.03 9.77
N ALA A 37 1.67 4.76 10.71
CA ALA A 37 2.70 5.72 11.09
C ALA A 37 3.61 6.08 9.90
N ASP A 38 4.26 7.26 9.94
CA ASP A 38 5.27 7.61 8.94
C ASP A 38 6.58 6.86 9.24
N PRO A 39 7.00 5.90 8.38
CA PRO A 39 8.22 5.13 8.60
C PRO A 39 9.50 5.96 8.39
N GLY A 40 9.38 7.18 7.86
CA GLY A 40 10.49 8.11 7.68
C GLY A 40 10.70 9.08 8.85
N MET A 41 9.85 9.06 9.88
CA MET A 41 10.11 9.84 11.10
C MET A 41 11.09 9.09 12.02
N PRO A 42 12.09 9.78 12.61
CA PRO A 42 12.83 9.24 13.73
C PRO A 42 11.83 8.91 14.83
N VAL A 43 11.67 7.64 15.17
CA VAL A 43 10.93 7.27 16.37
C VAL A 43 11.74 7.80 17.54
N GLU A 44 11.25 8.87 18.18
CA GLU A 44 11.72 9.25 19.51
C GLU A 44 11.52 8.01 20.38
N ILE A 45 12.63 7.45 20.86
CA ILE A 45 12.65 6.28 21.72
C ILE A 45 12.01 6.68 23.05
N SER A 46 10.68 6.62 23.13
CA SER A 46 9.97 6.54 24.40
C SER A 46 9.75 5.06 24.70
N SER A 47 10.59 4.59 25.62
CA SER A 47 10.45 3.33 26.33
C SER A 47 8.98 3.10 26.74
N HIS A 48 8.33 2.12 26.10
CA HIS A 48 7.47 1.08 26.69
C HIS A 48 6.53 0.48 25.63
N ALA A 49 7.03 -0.51 24.90
CA ALA A 49 6.26 -1.68 24.47
C ALA A 49 7.25 -2.76 23.99
N GLU A 50 7.81 -3.51 24.95
CA GLU A 50 8.25 -4.87 24.65
C GLU A 50 7.02 -5.71 24.31
N ALA A 51 6.91 -6.16 23.06
CA ALA A 51 6.16 -7.37 22.75
C ALA A 51 6.71 -8.03 21.47
N THR A 52 7.63 -8.95 21.73
CA THR A 52 7.99 -10.12 20.91
C THR A 52 8.85 -9.90 19.66
N THR A 53 10.15 -9.94 19.92
CA THR A 53 11.14 -10.63 19.09
C THR A 53 10.63 -12.01 18.65
N LYS A 54 10.29 -12.12 17.36
CA LYS A 54 10.67 -13.29 16.56
C LYS A 54 11.63 -12.79 15.50
N VAL A 55 12.92 -13.00 15.77
CA VAL A 55 13.98 -12.94 14.75
C VAL A 55 13.74 -14.12 13.82
N GLU A 56 12.81 -13.98 12.88
CA GLU A 56 12.91 -14.67 11.61
C GLU A 56 13.67 -13.75 10.68
N ASN A 57 14.78 -14.26 10.18
CA ASN A 57 15.80 -13.57 9.40
C ASN A 57 15.27 -13.25 7.98
N ASN A 58 14.15 -12.54 7.89
CA ASN A 58 13.56 -12.10 6.64
C ASN A 58 14.01 -10.67 6.39
N ARG A 59 14.92 -10.51 5.42
CA ARG A 59 15.31 -9.22 4.84
C ARG A 59 14.10 -8.61 4.13
N HIS A 60 13.15 -8.11 4.89
CA HIS A 60 11.94 -7.52 4.34
C HIS A 60 12.31 -6.27 3.54
N PRO A 61 11.79 -6.09 2.33
CA PRO A 61 12.12 -4.93 1.53
C PRO A 61 11.63 -3.63 2.20
N ILE A 62 12.49 -2.61 2.17
CA ILE A 62 12.19 -1.24 2.55
C ILE A 62 12.03 -0.44 1.27
N TYR A 63 10.97 0.37 1.21
CA TYR A 63 10.68 1.23 0.07
C TYR A 63 11.14 2.65 0.39
N ARG A 64 12.03 3.18 -0.44
CA ARG A 64 12.63 4.50 -0.27
C ARG A 64 12.29 5.39 -1.45
N CYS A 65 12.13 6.69 -1.21
CA CYS A 65 12.02 7.66 -2.29
C CYS A 65 13.29 7.63 -3.15
N LYS A 66 13.15 7.48 -4.46
CA LYS A 66 14.31 7.39 -5.36
C LYS A 66 15.16 8.67 -5.42
N LYS A 67 14.55 9.83 -5.14
CA LYS A 67 15.21 11.15 -5.18
C LYS A 67 16.00 11.46 -3.90
N CYS A 68 15.42 11.24 -2.72
CA CYS A 68 16.03 11.63 -1.43
C CYS A 68 16.33 10.47 -0.49
N ARG A 69 16.03 9.22 -0.88
CA ARG A 69 16.25 7.99 -0.11
C ARG A 69 15.52 7.91 1.25
N ARG A 70 14.67 8.89 1.59
CA ARG A 70 13.74 8.81 2.73
C ARG A 70 12.86 7.55 2.61
N ILE A 71 12.67 6.85 3.71
CA ILE A 71 11.76 5.70 3.78
C ILE A 71 10.32 6.19 3.61
N VAL A 72 9.57 5.55 2.70
CA VAL A 72 8.18 5.92 2.38
C VAL A 72 7.20 4.80 2.70
N ALA A 73 7.66 3.54 2.71
CA ALA A 73 6.87 2.40 3.13
C ALA A 73 7.80 1.25 3.56
N LEU A 74 7.23 0.31 4.31
CA LEU A 74 7.86 -0.94 4.71
C LEU A 74 7.05 -2.10 4.12
N GLN A 75 7.62 -3.30 4.04
CA GLN A 75 6.89 -4.49 3.55
C GLN A 75 5.59 -4.74 4.32
N GLU A 76 5.54 -4.44 5.61
CA GLU A 76 4.32 -4.57 6.42
C GLU A 76 3.18 -3.68 5.93
N HIS A 77 3.47 -2.56 5.29
CA HIS A 77 2.48 -1.65 4.74
C HIS A 77 1.98 -2.07 3.36
N VAL A 78 2.63 -3.04 2.71
CA VAL A 78 2.27 -3.49 1.36
C VAL A 78 1.00 -4.33 1.41
N ILE A 79 0.12 -4.05 0.45
CA ILE A 79 -1.11 -4.78 0.20
C ILE A 79 -0.93 -5.56 -1.10
N ASP A 80 -0.73 -6.87 -0.93
CA ASP A 80 -0.58 -7.78 -2.05
C ASP A 80 -1.92 -7.97 -2.77
N HIS A 81 -1.85 -8.25 -4.08
CA HIS A 81 -3.00 -8.59 -4.89
C HIS A 81 -2.66 -9.68 -5.91
N VAL A 82 -3.66 -10.48 -6.24
CA VAL A 82 -3.53 -11.54 -7.23
C VAL A 82 -3.82 -10.95 -8.61
N PRO A 83 -2.97 -11.18 -9.64
CA PRO A 83 -3.22 -10.71 -11.00
C PRO A 83 -4.63 -11.08 -11.52
N GLY A 84 -5.34 -10.09 -12.07
CA GLY A 84 -6.69 -10.26 -12.60
C GLY A 84 -7.80 -10.35 -11.54
N GLU A 85 -7.49 -10.20 -10.25
CA GLU A 85 -8.45 -10.19 -9.15
C GLU A 85 -9.28 -8.89 -9.13
N GLY A 86 -10.60 -8.98 -9.18
CA GLY A 86 -11.48 -7.82 -9.18
C GLY A 86 -12.79 -8.05 -9.92
N GLU A 87 -13.46 -6.96 -10.28
CA GLU A 87 -14.79 -7.01 -10.88
C GLU A 87 -14.76 -7.70 -12.25
N THR A 88 -15.53 -8.79 -12.37
CA THR A 88 -15.59 -9.66 -13.56
C THR A 88 -16.09 -8.91 -14.80
N ALA A 89 -16.75 -7.77 -14.62
CA ALA A 89 -17.17 -6.90 -15.72
C ALA A 89 -15.98 -6.34 -16.55
N PHE A 90 -14.75 -6.40 -16.02
CA PHE A 90 -13.53 -5.92 -16.69
C PHE A 90 -12.58 -7.05 -17.09
N GLU A 91 -13.11 -8.19 -17.55
CA GLU A 91 -12.36 -9.38 -18.00
C GLU A 91 -11.00 -9.03 -18.65
N TRP A 92 -9.95 -9.17 -17.86
CA TRP A 92 -8.57 -8.87 -18.25
C TRP A 92 -8.15 -9.62 -19.53
N HIS A 93 -8.64 -10.85 -19.70
CA HIS A 93 -8.34 -11.69 -20.86
C HIS A 93 -8.78 -11.08 -22.21
N LYS A 94 -9.79 -10.19 -22.26
CA LYS A 94 -10.22 -9.60 -23.53
C LYS A 94 -9.28 -8.52 -24.08
N ARG A 95 -8.38 -7.97 -23.25
CA ARG A 95 -7.51 -6.84 -23.66
C ARG A 95 -6.12 -7.25 -24.16
N ARG A 96 -5.71 -8.49 -23.93
CA ARG A 96 -4.53 -9.07 -24.57
C ARG A 96 -5.02 -10.10 -25.57
N GLY A 97 -5.05 -9.75 -26.86
CA GLY A 97 -5.23 -10.69 -27.96
C GLY A 97 -4.03 -11.65 -28.09
N GLY A 98 -3.67 -12.32 -26.99
CA GLY A 98 -2.51 -13.17 -26.85
C GLY A 98 -2.90 -14.56 -26.37
N ASN A 99 -2.13 -15.54 -26.80
CA ASN A 99 -2.39 -16.96 -26.59
C ASN A 99 -2.55 -17.27 -25.07
N PRO A 100 -3.64 -17.94 -24.63
CA PRO A 100 -3.88 -18.30 -23.21
C PRO A 100 -2.78 -19.14 -22.57
N PHE A 101 -1.96 -19.79 -23.40
CA PHE A 101 -0.83 -20.63 -23.02
C PHE A 101 0.47 -19.87 -22.81
N ASN A 102 0.56 -18.59 -23.17
CA ASN A 102 1.74 -17.75 -22.96
C ASN A 102 1.62 -16.97 -21.63
N LYS A 103 1.29 -17.68 -20.54
CA LYS A 103 1.45 -17.17 -19.17
C LYS A 103 2.94 -17.24 -18.79
N SER A 104 3.79 -16.56 -19.56
CA SER A 104 5.20 -16.44 -19.20
C SER A 104 5.29 -15.50 -18.00
N ASN A 105 5.51 -16.10 -16.82
CA ASN A 105 6.03 -15.53 -15.57
C ASN A 105 5.39 -14.25 -15.04
N GLU A 106 4.81 -14.34 -13.83
CA GLU A 106 4.77 -13.28 -12.82
C GLU A 106 5.15 -11.88 -13.34
N SER A 107 4.27 -11.24 -14.10
CA SER A 107 4.57 -9.90 -14.61
C SER A 107 4.48 -8.96 -13.42
N GLU A 108 5.64 -8.65 -12.82
CA GLU A 108 5.75 -7.78 -11.67
C GLU A 108 5.00 -6.46 -11.96
N CYS A 109 4.05 -6.11 -11.09
CA CYS A 109 3.20 -4.95 -11.31
C CYS A 109 4.05 -3.68 -11.37
N SER A 110 3.70 -2.71 -12.22
CA SER A 110 4.46 -1.45 -12.35
C SER A 110 4.41 -0.56 -11.11
N SER A 111 3.50 -0.87 -10.19
CA SER A 111 3.28 -0.16 -8.96
C SER A 111 3.07 -1.12 -7.79
N ILE A 112 3.42 -0.65 -6.61
CA ILE A 112 3.06 -1.29 -5.34
C ILE A 112 1.85 -0.56 -4.75
N PHE A 113 1.04 -1.30 -4.01
CA PHE A 113 -0.09 -0.74 -3.26
C PHE A 113 0.19 -0.88 -1.78
N ILE A 114 -0.13 0.16 -1.03
CA ILE A 114 0.14 0.21 0.40
C ILE A 114 -1.10 0.66 1.18
N GLU A 115 -1.08 0.44 2.49
CA GLU A 115 -2.01 1.09 3.41
C GLU A 115 -1.75 2.60 3.44
N PRO A 116 -2.77 3.44 3.72
CA PRO A 116 -2.57 4.88 3.82
C PRO A 116 -1.73 5.23 5.06
N LEU A 117 -0.72 6.08 4.87
CA LEU A 117 0.25 6.45 5.89
C LEU A 117 0.16 7.94 6.22
N ARG A 118 0.51 8.32 7.45
CA ARG A 118 0.43 9.70 7.95
C ARG A 118 1.27 10.73 7.17
N TRP A 119 2.28 10.30 6.41
CA TRP A 119 3.02 11.23 5.53
C TRP A 119 2.22 11.65 4.29
N MET A 120 1.13 10.95 3.96
CA MET A 120 0.26 11.25 2.82
C MET A 120 -0.70 12.41 3.15
N LYS A 121 -0.19 13.64 3.17
CA LYS A 121 -0.92 14.85 3.60
C LYS A 121 -2.32 14.99 2.98
N ALA A 122 -2.44 14.84 1.65
CA ALA A 122 -3.72 14.96 0.96
C ALA A 122 -4.77 13.92 1.42
N VAL A 123 -4.33 12.75 1.88
CA VAL A 123 -5.20 11.71 2.44
C VAL A 123 -5.66 12.11 3.84
N GLU A 124 -4.76 12.66 4.66
CA GLU A 124 -5.07 13.17 6.00
C GLU A 124 -6.01 14.39 5.95
N GLU A 125 -5.86 15.25 4.94
CA GLU A 125 -6.77 16.38 4.65
C GLU A 125 -8.14 15.94 4.12
N GLY A 126 -8.33 14.64 3.86
CA GLY A 126 -9.63 14.07 3.47
C GLY A 126 -9.95 14.14 1.98
N ALA A 127 -8.96 14.38 1.09
CA ALA A 127 -9.22 14.38 -0.35
C ALA A 127 -9.67 13.00 -0.87
N LEU A 128 -10.52 12.99 -1.90
CA LEU A 128 -11.07 11.77 -2.53
C LEU A 128 -10.07 11.08 -3.48
N GLU A 129 -9.16 11.86 -4.05
CA GLU A 129 -8.10 11.38 -4.91
C GLU A 129 -6.99 12.44 -4.98
N GLY A 130 -5.78 12.02 -5.37
CA GLY A 130 -4.67 12.96 -5.45
C GLY A 130 -3.31 12.32 -5.67
N LYS A 131 -2.31 13.17 -5.83
CA LYS A 131 -0.91 12.76 -6.01
C LYS A 131 -0.28 12.44 -4.65
N LEU A 132 0.52 11.38 -4.59
CA LEU A 132 1.38 11.10 -3.44
C LEU A 132 2.77 11.69 -3.68
N SER A 133 3.16 12.67 -2.87
CA SER A 133 4.45 13.36 -2.96
C SER A 133 5.32 13.08 -1.73
N CYS A 134 6.63 12.95 -1.93
CA CYS A 134 7.57 12.74 -0.83
C CYS A 134 7.65 14.00 0.04
N VAL A 135 7.43 13.86 1.35
CA VAL A 135 7.45 14.99 2.31
C VAL A 135 8.79 15.74 2.38
N HIS A 136 9.91 15.12 2.01
CA HIS A 136 11.24 15.72 2.14
C HIS A 136 11.71 16.43 0.85
N CYS A 137 11.33 15.96 -0.33
CA CYS A 137 11.88 16.47 -1.60
C CYS A 137 10.82 16.79 -2.67
N ASP A 138 9.55 16.69 -2.28
CA ASP A 138 8.33 16.95 -3.05
C ASP A 138 8.24 16.20 -4.39
N SER A 139 9.08 15.19 -4.61
CA SER A 139 8.98 14.36 -5.81
C SER A 139 7.71 13.52 -5.75
N ARG A 140 6.96 13.49 -6.85
CA ARG A 140 5.83 12.59 -7.03
C ARG A 140 6.29 11.12 -6.94
N LEU A 141 5.73 10.40 -5.98
CA LEU A 141 5.94 8.97 -5.75
C LEU A 141 4.83 8.13 -6.38
N GLY A 142 3.62 8.68 -6.44
CA GLY A 142 2.46 7.88 -6.80
C GLY A 142 1.15 8.68 -6.91
N TYR A 143 0.06 7.97 -6.67
CA TYR A 143 -1.30 8.47 -6.76
C TYR A 143 -2.21 7.68 -5.82
N PHE A 144 -3.27 8.29 -5.31
CA PHE A 144 -4.29 7.60 -4.53
C PHE A 144 -5.70 7.97 -5.01
N THR A 145 -6.63 7.04 -4.81
CA THR A 145 -8.06 7.24 -5.04
C THR A 145 -8.87 6.32 -4.14
N TRP A 146 -9.91 6.86 -3.52
CA TRP A 146 -10.81 6.08 -2.67
C TRP A 146 -11.78 5.20 -3.48
N ALA A 147 -12.06 5.56 -4.73
CA ALA A 147 -12.90 4.75 -5.64
C ALA A 147 -12.16 3.49 -6.13
N GLY A 148 -10.84 3.52 -6.11
CA GLY A 148 -9.98 2.44 -6.58
C GLY A 148 -9.48 2.62 -8.00
N ILE A 149 -8.53 1.77 -8.39
CA ILE A 149 -7.85 1.83 -9.68
C ILE A 149 -7.51 0.42 -10.18
N GLN A 150 -7.46 0.26 -11.49
CA GLN A 150 -6.98 -0.96 -12.12
C GLN A 150 -5.45 -1.01 -12.13
N CYS A 151 -4.88 -2.10 -11.63
CA CYS A 151 -3.45 -2.39 -11.71
C CYS A 151 -3.05 -2.83 -13.13
N SER A 152 -1.76 -2.70 -13.47
CA SER A 152 -1.20 -3.19 -14.74
C SER A 152 -1.33 -4.70 -14.96
N CYS A 153 -1.57 -5.48 -13.90
CA CYS A 153 -1.87 -6.91 -13.96
C CYS A 153 -3.37 -7.22 -14.16
N GLY A 154 -4.22 -6.19 -14.24
CA GLY A 154 -5.66 -6.30 -14.43
C GLY A 154 -6.49 -6.23 -13.16
N SER A 155 -5.87 -6.35 -11.98
CA SER A 155 -6.60 -6.39 -10.71
C SER A 155 -7.20 -5.05 -10.35
N TRP A 156 -8.42 -5.05 -9.80
CA TRP A 156 -9.08 -3.86 -9.30
C TRP A 156 -8.80 -3.69 -7.80
N ILE A 157 -8.17 -2.58 -7.43
CA ILE A 157 -7.76 -2.30 -6.05
C ILE A 157 -8.62 -1.15 -5.52
N THR A 158 -9.35 -1.36 -4.42
CA THR A 158 -10.18 -0.34 -3.78
C THR A 158 -10.14 -0.44 -2.24
N PRO A 159 -9.94 0.69 -1.52
CA PRO A 159 -9.36 1.94 -2.02
C PRO A 159 -7.89 1.74 -2.45
N ALA A 160 -7.35 2.63 -3.28
CA ALA A 160 -6.03 2.46 -3.87
C ALA A 160 -5.06 3.55 -3.42
N PHE A 161 -3.96 3.16 -2.79
CA PHE A 161 -2.80 4.02 -2.50
C PHE A 161 -1.59 3.44 -3.21
N GLN A 162 -1.27 3.99 -4.37
CA GLN A 162 -0.33 3.44 -5.33
C GLN A 162 1.00 4.18 -5.28
N LEU A 163 2.12 3.47 -5.13
CA LEU A 163 3.47 4.01 -5.38
C LEU A 163 4.05 3.38 -6.65
N HIS A 164 4.56 4.22 -7.55
CA HIS A 164 5.18 3.73 -8.78
C HIS A 164 6.57 3.18 -8.50
N ARG A 165 6.85 1.96 -8.96
CA ARG A 165 8.16 1.32 -8.80
C ARG A 165 9.29 2.11 -9.44
N SER A 166 9.01 2.89 -10.49
CA SER A 166 10.00 3.76 -11.13
C SER A 166 10.43 4.95 -10.25
N ARG A 167 9.65 5.28 -9.20
CA ARG A 167 9.86 6.42 -8.29
C ARG A 167 10.30 6.02 -6.88
N VAL A 168 10.35 4.71 -6.59
CA VAL A 168 10.81 4.17 -5.31
C VAL A 168 11.95 3.18 -5.54
N ASP A 169 12.90 3.14 -4.62
CA ASP A 169 13.94 2.13 -4.57
C ASP A 169 13.58 1.07 -3.53
N ILE A 170 13.86 -0.19 -3.85
CA ILE A 170 13.63 -1.33 -2.96
C ILE A 170 15.00 -1.77 -2.44
N SER A 171 15.23 -1.65 -1.14
CA SER A 171 16.44 -2.13 -0.49
C SER A 171 16.10 -3.25 0.50
N PRO A 172 16.86 -4.36 0.54
CA PRO A 172 16.77 -5.29 1.67
C PRO A 172 17.19 -4.58 2.97
N VAL A 173 16.64 -5.03 4.11
CA VAL A 173 17.11 -4.68 5.46
C VAL A 173 18.55 -5.13 5.65
#